data_AF-A0A9N8P5M0-F1
#
_entry.id   AF-A0A9N8P5M0-F1
#
_cell.length_a   1.000
_cell.length_b   1.000
_cell.length_c   1.000
_cell.angle_alpha   90.00
_cell.angle_beta   90.00
_cell.angle_gamma   90.00
#
_symmetry.space_group_name_H-M   'P 1'
#
loop_
_entity.id
_entity.type
_entity.pdbx_description
1 polymer ?
#
loop_
_entity_poly.entity_id
_entity_poly.type
_entity_poly.pdbx_seq_one_letter_code
_entity_poly.pdbx_strand_id
1 'polypeptide(L)'
;MAPVIFGLPFSEFTWSKFGNANMWNNVYHLRRTKFIVYQLAMIFCVVSESLGTDALSRFVSQQKYIESHGGPGASEYNNDYVGVASYNIFAGIYVATIFGGAFFFDLIWPERHEDHGVRLGWKLSAIAGIFIHLASCIAMTVIVATKNAYVTGLSTADGNRLVMENGKTPLDYRHSARIVTSVVFGWIGWIFVIASTVILVVGKTHDEKVGPWSTHVREAKKNNIDVESNFVSGHASEKPLTNPLTGEQPEALHPNRPEAAHVHEPTRVQEASAETSNHHSFDSSAPPVNPAHV
;
A
#
# COMPACT_ATOMS: atom_id res chain seq x y z
N MET A 1 -35.21 -5.81 -3.13
CA MET A 1 -34.59 -5.06 -2.02
C MET A 1 -33.16 -5.59 -1.89
N ALA A 2 -32.16 -4.73 -1.98
CA ALA A 2 -30.77 -5.17 -1.79
C ALA A 2 -30.60 -5.67 -0.35
N PRO A 3 -29.81 -6.73 -0.12
CA PRO A 3 -29.56 -7.22 1.23
C PRO A 3 -28.92 -6.13 2.09
N VAL A 4 -29.32 -6.05 3.35
CA VAL A 4 -28.66 -5.20 4.36
C VAL A 4 -27.68 -6.09 5.10
N ILE A 5 -26.39 -5.77 5.03
CA ILE A 5 -25.33 -6.54 5.69
C ILE A 5 -24.70 -5.63 6.75
N PHE A 6 -24.67 -6.09 8.00
CA PHE A 6 -24.19 -5.29 9.16
C PHE A 6 -24.86 -3.92 9.32
N GLY A 7 -26.15 -3.81 8.97
CA GLY A 7 -26.90 -2.54 9.03
C GLY A 7 -26.59 -1.57 7.89
N LEU A 8 -25.77 -1.96 6.91
CA LEU A 8 -25.40 -1.14 5.75
C LEU A 8 -26.09 -1.65 4.48
N PRO A 9 -26.72 -0.79 3.67
CA PRO A 9 -27.39 -1.20 2.44
C PRO A 9 -26.35 -1.58 1.38
N PHE A 10 -26.40 -2.82 0.90
CA PHE A 10 -25.47 -3.31 -0.13
C PHE A 10 -25.67 -2.62 -1.48
N SER A 11 -26.80 -1.95 -1.70
CA SER A 11 -27.06 -1.12 -2.89
C SER A 11 -26.13 0.09 -3.01
N GLU A 12 -25.49 0.53 -1.92
CA GLU A 12 -24.52 1.63 -1.95
C GLU A 12 -23.11 1.19 -2.37
N PHE A 13 -22.85 -0.13 -2.36
CA PHE A 13 -21.63 -0.69 -2.90
C PHE A 13 -21.67 -0.61 -4.42
N THR A 14 -20.99 0.40 -4.97
CA THR A 14 -20.88 0.60 -6.42
C THR A 14 -19.42 0.85 -6.78
N TRP A 15 -18.96 0.23 -7.87
CA TRP A 15 -17.59 0.39 -8.35
C TRP A 15 -17.25 1.87 -8.68
N SER A 16 -18.26 2.68 -9.00
CA SER A 16 -18.12 4.13 -9.23
C SER A 16 -17.71 4.91 -7.97
N LYS A 17 -17.97 4.42 -6.75
CA LYS A 17 -17.47 5.05 -5.52
C LYS A 17 -15.94 4.95 -5.37
N PHE A 18 -15.31 4.02 -6.07
CA PHE A 18 -13.83 3.96 -6.21
C PHE A 18 -13.29 4.95 -7.25
N GLY A 19 -14.14 5.74 -7.90
CA GLY A 19 -13.72 6.76 -8.86
C GLY A 19 -12.88 7.87 -8.22
N ASN A 20 -11.91 8.37 -8.97
CA ASN A 20 -11.00 9.45 -8.57
C ASN A 20 -11.74 10.67 -7.96
N ALA A 21 -12.87 11.08 -8.56
CA ALA A 21 -13.67 12.20 -8.06
C ALA A 21 -14.16 11.98 -6.61
N ASN A 22 -14.46 10.74 -6.22
CA ASN A 22 -14.96 10.41 -4.88
C ASN A 22 -13.85 10.29 -3.85
N MET A 23 -12.68 9.79 -4.24
CA MET A 23 -11.50 9.65 -3.37
C MET A 23 -10.85 11.00 -3.07
N TRP A 24 -10.85 11.90 -4.05
CA TRP A 24 -10.20 13.21 -3.97
C TRP A 24 -11.18 14.36 -3.73
N ASN A 25 -12.41 14.15 -3.28
CA ASN A 25 -13.28 15.27 -2.91
C ASN A 25 -12.91 15.83 -1.52
N ASN A 26 -13.26 17.09 -1.27
CA ASN A 26 -13.10 17.76 0.03
C ASN A 26 -14.38 17.73 0.87
N VAL A 27 -15.42 17.04 0.39
CA VAL A 27 -16.77 17.07 0.99
C VAL A 27 -16.74 16.55 2.43
N TYR A 28 -15.94 15.51 2.68
CA TYR A 28 -15.84 14.84 3.98
C TYR A 28 -14.54 15.17 4.72
N HIS A 29 -14.62 15.25 6.05
CA HIS A 29 -13.49 15.68 6.88
C HIS A 29 -12.27 14.76 6.73
N LEU A 30 -11.10 15.34 6.43
CA LEU A 30 -9.81 14.67 6.25
C LEU A 30 -9.78 13.55 5.19
N ARG A 31 -10.75 13.45 4.27
CA ARG A 31 -10.84 12.32 3.32
C ARG A 31 -9.54 12.09 2.52
N ARG A 32 -8.99 13.13 1.90
CA ARG A 32 -7.73 13.04 1.13
C ARG A 32 -6.56 12.64 2.03
N THR A 33 -6.46 13.24 3.22
CA THR A 33 -5.39 12.99 4.18
C THR A 33 -5.45 11.55 4.71
N LYS A 34 -6.65 11.07 5.07
CA LYS A 34 -6.90 9.68 5.45
C LYS A 34 -6.45 8.74 4.33
N PHE A 35 -6.87 9.00 3.10
CA PHE A 35 -6.48 8.17 1.95
C PHE A 35 -4.95 8.12 1.80
N ILE A 36 -4.28 9.27 1.68
CA ILE A 36 -2.82 9.29 1.47
C ILE A 36 -2.08 8.60 2.62
N VAL A 37 -2.38 8.95 3.87
CA VAL A 37 -1.61 8.48 5.01
C VAL A 37 -1.86 6.99 5.29
N TYR A 38 -3.10 6.52 5.15
CA TYR A 38 -3.41 5.09 5.30
C TYR A 38 -2.76 4.27 4.18
N GLN A 39 -2.78 4.75 2.95
CA GLN A 39 -2.15 4.07 1.82
C GLN A 39 -0.63 4.02 1.97
N LEU A 40 0.01 5.11 2.43
CA LEU A 40 1.45 5.11 2.72
C LEU A 40 1.79 4.07 3.80
N ALA A 41 1.02 4.02 4.89
CA ALA A 41 1.20 2.99 5.91
C ALA A 41 1.12 1.58 5.31
N MET A 42 0.04 1.30 4.56
CA MET A 42 -0.17 -0.01 3.96
C MET A 42 0.92 -0.38 2.94
N ILE A 43 1.30 0.53 2.04
CA ILE A 43 2.33 0.26 1.03
C ILE A 43 3.66 -0.09 1.69
N PHE A 44 4.13 0.70 2.65
CA PHE A 44 5.41 0.45 3.30
C PHE A 44 5.40 -0.85 4.13
N CYS A 45 4.31 -1.13 4.84
CA CYS A 45 4.13 -2.40 5.55
C CYS A 45 4.13 -3.59 4.58
N VAL A 46 3.38 -3.52 3.47
CA VAL A 46 3.30 -4.59 2.47
C VAL A 46 4.64 -4.80 1.75
N VAL A 47 5.37 -3.73 1.42
CA VAL A 47 6.71 -3.85 0.83
C VAL A 47 7.68 -4.51 1.81
N SER A 48 7.66 -4.08 3.09
CA SER A 48 8.45 -4.72 4.15
C SER A 48 8.16 -6.21 4.25
N GLU A 49 6.88 -6.57 4.34
CA GLU A 49 6.42 -7.96 4.39
C GLU A 49 6.86 -8.75 3.16
N SER A 50 6.62 -8.22 1.96
CA SER A 50 6.90 -8.92 0.69
C SER A 50 8.39 -9.22 0.53
N LEU A 51 9.26 -8.26 0.89
CA LEU A 51 10.71 -8.45 0.86
C LEU A 51 11.18 -9.47 1.92
N GLY A 52 10.55 -9.46 3.10
CA GLY A 52 10.81 -10.45 4.15
C GLY A 52 10.40 -11.86 3.70
N THR A 53 9.25 -11.98 3.06
CA THR A 53 8.73 -13.24 2.51
C THR A 53 9.57 -13.77 1.34
N ASP A 54 10.09 -12.89 0.48
CA ASP A 54 11.03 -13.30 -0.59
C ASP A 54 12.32 -13.86 0.03
N ALA A 55 12.88 -13.19 1.03
CA ALA A 55 14.07 -13.69 1.73
C ALA A 55 13.80 -15.03 2.44
N LEU A 56 12.66 -15.18 3.10
CA LEU A 56 12.20 -16.44 3.70
C LEU A 56 12.12 -17.56 2.67
N SER A 57 11.50 -17.30 1.51
CA SER A 57 11.36 -18.29 0.44
C SER A 57 12.71 -18.76 -0.10
N ARG A 58 13.70 -17.86 -0.14
CA ARG A 58 15.07 -18.21 -0.51
C ARG A 58 15.77 -19.07 0.54
N PHE A 59 15.58 -18.78 1.82
CA PHE A 59 16.12 -19.63 2.90
C PHE A 59 15.53 -21.04 2.86
N VAL A 60 14.22 -21.17 2.67
CA VAL A 60 13.57 -22.49 2.50
C VAL A 60 14.14 -23.21 1.27
N SER A 61 14.38 -22.51 0.17
CA SER A 61 14.96 -23.08 -1.04
C SER A 61 16.43 -23.48 -0.86
N GLN A 62 17.20 -22.72 -0.08
CA GLN A 62 18.60 -22.98 0.22
C GLN A 62 18.75 -24.18 1.15
N GLN A 63 17.92 -24.26 2.19
CA GLN A 63 17.86 -25.41 3.08
C GLN A 63 17.56 -26.70 2.30
N LYS A 64 16.58 -26.70 1.39
CA LYS A 64 16.28 -27.84 0.50
C LYS A 64 17.47 -28.22 -0.40
N TYR A 65 18.23 -27.24 -0.88
CA TYR A 65 19.43 -27.51 -1.68
C TYR A 65 20.52 -28.19 -0.84
N ILE A 66 20.77 -27.68 0.37
CA ILE A 66 21.77 -28.23 1.29
C ILE A 66 21.39 -29.64 1.75
N GLU A 67 20.12 -29.88 2.08
CA GLU A 67 19.62 -31.21 2.46
C GLU A 67 19.73 -32.23 1.32
N SER A 68 19.56 -31.80 0.07
CA SER A 68 19.67 -32.69 -1.10
C SER A 68 21.11 -32.96 -1.55
N HIS A 69 22.05 -32.03 -1.32
CA HIS A 69 23.44 -32.14 -1.82
C HIS A 69 24.47 -32.44 -0.72
N GLY A 70 24.12 -32.21 0.55
CA GLY A 70 24.99 -32.43 1.70
C GLY A 70 24.92 -33.84 2.30
N GLY A 71 23.95 -34.66 1.88
CA GLY A 71 23.76 -36.00 2.41
C GLY A 71 23.05 -36.05 3.77
N PRO A 72 22.97 -37.24 4.40
CA PRO A 72 22.16 -37.47 5.59
C PRO A 72 22.61 -36.60 6.77
N GLY A 73 21.70 -35.75 7.27
CA GLY A 73 21.93 -34.90 8.44
C GLY A 73 22.38 -33.47 8.11
N ALA A 74 22.68 -33.15 6.85
CA ALA A 74 22.95 -31.78 6.43
C ALA A 74 21.67 -30.93 6.49
N SER A 75 21.67 -29.83 7.22
CA SER A 75 20.52 -28.91 7.27
C SER A 75 20.96 -27.47 7.56
N GLU A 76 20.16 -26.50 7.15
CA GLU A 76 20.39 -25.08 7.43
C GLU A 76 19.48 -24.61 8.57
N TYR A 77 20.09 -24.13 9.64
CA TYR A 77 19.36 -23.53 10.76
C TYR A 77 19.11 -22.05 10.49
N ASN A 78 17.87 -21.72 10.13
CA ASN A 78 17.41 -20.36 9.81
C ASN A 78 16.15 -19.95 10.63
N ASN A 79 15.81 -20.73 11.67
CA ASN A 79 14.56 -20.60 12.44
C ASN A 79 14.37 -19.20 13.06
N ASP A 80 15.47 -18.55 13.46
CA ASP A 80 15.44 -17.18 13.99
C ASP A 80 14.82 -16.22 12.96
N TYR A 81 15.24 -16.32 11.69
CA TYR A 81 14.70 -15.48 10.63
C TYR A 81 13.29 -15.89 10.23
N VAL A 82 13.02 -17.20 10.15
CA VAL A 82 11.68 -17.73 9.82
C VAL A 82 10.63 -17.22 10.81
N GLY A 83 10.93 -17.27 12.11
CA GLY A 83 10.01 -16.80 13.16
C GLY A 83 9.73 -15.31 13.05
N VAL A 84 10.77 -14.49 12.88
CA VAL A 84 10.60 -13.04 12.84
C VAL A 84 9.95 -12.55 11.53
N ALA A 85 10.28 -13.18 10.39
CA ALA A 85 9.63 -12.90 9.11
C ALA A 85 8.14 -13.27 9.14
N SER A 86 7.80 -14.41 9.76
CA SER A 86 6.40 -14.83 9.94
C SER A 86 5.61 -13.84 10.80
N TYR A 87 6.24 -13.31 11.85
CA TYR A 87 5.62 -12.27 12.67
C TYR A 87 5.46 -10.94 11.91
N ASN A 88 6.41 -10.59 11.04
CA ASN A 88 6.29 -9.41 10.16
C ASN A 88 5.12 -9.53 9.16
N ILE A 89 4.91 -10.71 8.57
CA ILE A 89 3.73 -11.01 7.75
C ILE A 89 2.44 -10.75 8.53
N PHE A 90 2.33 -11.32 9.73
CA PHE A 90 1.16 -11.11 10.58
C PHE A 90 0.93 -9.62 10.90
N ALA A 91 1.99 -8.90 11.27
CA ALA A 91 1.90 -7.47 11.58
C ALA A 91 1.46 -6.64 10.37
N GLY A 92 2.00 -6.92 9.18
CA GLY A 92 1.62 -6.28 7.92
C GLY A 92 0.15 -6.49 7.57
N ILE A 93 -0.31 -7.74 7.58
CA ILE A 93 -1.72 -8.10 7.34
C ILE A 93 -2.66 -7.44 8.35
N TYR A 94 -2.27 -7.39 9.63
CA TYR A 94 -3.05 -6.73 10.67
C TYR A 94 -3.26 -5.24 10.33
N VAL A 95 -2.16 -4.52 10.03
CA VAL A 95 -2.19 -3.10 9.67
C VAL A 95 -3.04 -2.87 8.42
N ALA A 96 -2.87 -3.70 7.39
CA ALA A 96 -3.63 -3.63 6.15
C ALA A 96 -5.13 -3.85 6.38
N THR A 97 -5.49 -4.79 7.26
CA THR A 97 -6.89 -5.07 7.60
C THR A 97 -7.54 -3.89 8.31
N ILE A 98 -6.84 -3.28 9.27
CA ILE A 98 -7.39 -2.16 10.04
C ILE A 98 -7.51 -0.90 9.18
N PHE A 99 -6.43 -0.45 8.54
CA PHE A 99 -6.47 0.81 7.78
C PHE A 99 -7.10 0.67 6.40
N GLY A 100 -6.92 -0.48 5.75
CA GLY A 100 -7.62 -0.81 4.52
C GLY A 100 -9.11 -0.92 4.77
N GLY A 101 -9.52 -1.67 5.80
CA GLY A 101 -10.91 -1.75 6.23
C GLY A 101 -11.49 -0.37 6.54
N ALA A 102 -10.85 0.39 7.43
CA ALA A 102 -11.30 1.74 7.78
C ALA A 102 -11.46 2.65 6.55
N PHE A 103 -10.53 2.57 5.60
CA PHE A 103 -10.63 3.30 4.33
C PHE A 103 -11.85 2.87 3.50
N PHE A 104 -12.05 1.57 3.29
CA PHE A 104 -13.21 1.08 2.53
C PHE A 104 -14.53 1.48 3.17
N PHE A 105 -14.63 1.39 4.50
CA PHE A 105 -15.82 1.82 5.22
C PHE A 105 -16.08 3.33 5.09
N ASP A 106 -15.04 4.17 5.20
CA ASP A 106 -15.15 5.63 5.03
C ASP A 106 -15.46 6.04 3.57
N LEU A 107 -15.06 5.22 2.58
CA LEU A 107 -15.31 5.48 1.16
C LEU A 107 -16.71 5.05 0.72
N ILE A 108 -17.13 3.84 1.09
CA ILE A 108 -18.39 3.24 0.62
C ILE A 108 -19.57 3.82 1.40
N TRP A 109 -19.44 3.98 2.73
CA TRP A 109 -20.50 4.44 3.62
C TRP A 109 -20.04 5.60 4.51
N PRO A 110 -19.76 6.79 3.93
CA PRO A 110 -19.24 7.92 4.68
C PRO A 110 -20.19 8.47 5.76
N GLU A 111 -21.49 8.25 5.61
CA GLU A 111 -22.53 8.74 6.53
C GLU A 111 -23.02 7.69 7.53
N ARG A 112 -22.32 6.55 7.61
CA ARG A 112 -22.73 5.47 8.50
C ARG A 112 -22.76 5.92 9.97
N HIS A 113 -23.87 5.65 10.62
CA HIS A 113 -23.96 5.72 12.07
C HIS A 113 -23.34 4.46 12.67
N GLU A 114 -22.19 4.63 13.31
CA GLU A 114 -21.56 3.56 14.08
C GLU A 114 -21.94 3.65 15.55
N ASP A 115 -22.25 2.49 16.13
CA ASP A 115 -22.37 2.34 17.57
C ASP A 115 -21.05 2.66 18.28
N HIS A 116 -21.17 3.12 19.53
CA HIS A 116 -20.03 3.48 20.36
C HIS A 116 -19.00 2.35 20.49
N GLY A 117 -19.46 1.10 20.62
CA GLY A 117 -18.60 -0.08 20.72
C GLY A 117 -17.75 -0.31 19.46
N VAL A 118 -18.33 -0.11 18.27
CA VAL A 118 -17.62 -0.27 16.99
C VAL A 118 -16.55 0.82 16.83
N ARG A 119 -16.88 2.07 17.20
CA ARG A 119 -15.91 3.18 17.19
C ARG A 119 -14.76 2.93 18.14
N LEU A 120 -15.05 2.46 19.35
CA LEU A 120 -14.02 2.10 20.32
C LEU A 120 -13.16 0.95 19.81
N GLY A 121 -13.77 -0.06 19.18
CA GLY A 121 -13.08 -1.16 18.51
C GLY A 121 -12.05 -0.66 17.50
N TRP A 122 -12.45 0.21 16.57
CA TRP A 122 -11.51 0.80 15.60
C TRP A 122 -10.33 1.53 16.27
N LYS A 123 -10.61 2.35 17.30
CA LYS A 123 -9.56 3.09 18.03
C LYS A 123 -8.59 2.12 18.71
N LEU A 124 -9.10 1.11 19.42
CA LEU A 124 -8.28 0.13 20.13
C LEU A 124 -7.48 -0.74 19.17
N SER A 125 -8.07 -1.18 18.05
CA SER A 125 -7.35 -1.95 17.03
C SER A 125 -6.25 -1.13 16.36
N ALA A 126 -6.49 0.15 16.06
CA ALA A 126 -5.46 1.02 15.50
C ALA A 126 -4.29 1.25 16.50
N ILE A 127 -4.59 1.41 17.79
CA ILE A 127 -3.58 1.50 18.84
C ILE A 127 -2.80 0.19 18.98
N ALA A 128 -3.48 -0.95 18.99
CA ALA A 128 -2.84 -2.27 19.00
C ALA A 128 -1.93 -2.46 17.79
N GLY A 129 -2.33 -1.97 16.61
CA GLY A 129 -1.53 -1.98 15.39
C GLY A 129 -0.17 -1.27 15.54
N ILE A 130 -0.11 -0.16 16.29
CA ILE A 130 1.17 0.51 16.60
C ILE A 130 2.11 -0.42 17.35
N PHE A 131 1.62 -1.09 18.40
CA PHE A 131 2.45 -1.95 19.24
C PHE A 131 2.83 -3.26 18.56
N ILE A 132 1.89 -3.89 17.85
CA ILE A 132 2.15 -5.12 17.07
C ILE A 132 3.22 -4.85 16.02
N HIS A 133 3.09 -3.75 15.28
CA HIS A 133 4.07 -3.45 14.22
C HIS A 133 5.40 -2.94 14.78
N LEU A 134 5.40 -2.21 15.92
CA LEU A 134 6.62 -1.85 16.63
C LEU A 134 7.41 -3.08 17.07
N ALA A 135 6.72 -4.04 17.70
CA ALA A 135 7.32 -5.29 18.15
C ALA A 135 7.96 -6.03 16.97
N SER A 136 7.30 -6.01 15.81
CA SER A 136 7.83 -6.62 14.60
C SER A 136 9.09 -5.91 14.09
N CYS A 137 9.07 -4.57 14.03
CA CYS A 137 10.23 -3.78 13.62
C CYS A 137 11.45 -4.01 14.54
N ILE A 138 11.23 -4.02 15.86
CA ILE A 138 12.28 -4.28 16.85
C ILE A 138 12.81 -5.70 16.69
N ALA A 139 11.93 -6.70 16.65
CA ALA A 139 12.34 -8.10 16.52
C ALA A 139 13.12 -8.32 15.23
N MET A 140 12.62 -7.82 14.09
CA MET A 140 13.32 -7.88 12.80
C MET A 140 14.70 -7.22 12.90
N THR A 141 14.78 -6.02 13.48
CA THR A 141 16.06 -5.31 13.63
C THR A 141 17.06 -6.11 14.46
N VAL A 142 16.64 -6.65 15.62
CA VAL A 142 17.51 -7.40 16.52
C VAL A 142 18.00 -8.69 15.87
N ILE A 143 17.10 -9.48 15.28
CA ILE A 143 17.48 -10.75 14.63
C ILE A 143 18.40 -10.49 13.44
N VAL A 144 18.05 -9.54 12.58
CA VAL A 144 18.86 -9.22 11.39
C VAL A 144 20.24 -8.68 11.77
N ALA A 145 20.35 -7.91 12.86
CA ALA A 145 21.63 -7.34 13.29
C ALA A 145 22.52 -8.31 14.07
N THR A 146 21.93 -9.27 14.81
CA THR A 146 22.68 -10.09 15.80
C THR A 146 22.78 -11.56 15.45
N LYS A 147 21.94 -12.08 14.55
CA LYS A 147 21.86 -13.49 14.22
C LYS A 147 22.32 -13.77 12.80
N ASN A 148 22.65 -15.03 12.56
CA ASN A 148 23.00 -15.57 11.27
C ASN A 148 22.39 -16.97 11.15
N ALA A 149 22.15 -17.41 9.92
CA ALA A 149 21.90 -18.80 9.61
C ALA A 149 23.22 -19.57 9.64
N TYR A 150 23.16 -20.86 9.92
CA TYR A 150 24.34 -21.73 9.87
C TYR A 150 23.96 -23.14 9.44
N VAL A 151 24.92 -23.83 8.81
CA VAL A 151 24.74 -25.20 8.34
C VAL A 151 25.21 -26.18 9.40
N THR A 152 24.41 -27.22 9.66
CA THR A 152 24.72 -28.32 10.58
C THR A 152 24.82 -29.63 9.81
N GLY A 153 25.46 -30.65 10.41
CA GLY A 153 25.64 -31.97 9.81
C GLY A 153 26.74 -32.07 8.75
N LEU A 154 27.46 -30.97 8.50
CA LEU A 154 28.60 -30.88 7.58
C LEU A 154 29.78 -30.18 8.24
N SER A 155 30.97 -30.35 7.66
CA SER A 155 32.11 -29.49 7.98
C SER A 155 31.78 -28.04 7.59
N THR A 156 32.32 -27.05 8.31
CA THR A 156 32.09 -25.63 7.99
C THR A 156 32.54 -25.27 6.57
N ALA A 157 33.61 -25.91 6.08
CA ALA A 157 34.10 -25.70 4.72
C ALA A 157 33.10 -26.20 3.66
N ASP A 158 32.56 -27.40 3.85
CA ASP A 158 31.59 -27.98 2.91
C ASP A 158 30.25 -27.25 2.95
N GLY A 159 29.78 -26.86 4.13
CA GLY A 159 28.56 -26.06 4.28
C GLY A 159 28.68 -24.71 3.57
N ASN A 160 29.80 -24.01 3.76
CA ASN A 160 30.06 -22.74 3.08
C ASN A 160 30.17 -22.92 1.56
N ARG A 161 30.79 -24.02 1.09
CA ARG A 161 30.86 -24.34 -0.34
C ARG A 161 29.46 -24.50 -0.93
N LEU A 162 28.58 -25.29 -0.29
CA LEU A 162 27.21 -25.52 -0.78
C LEU A 162 26.37 -24.24 -0.78
N VAL A 163 26.53 -23.37 0.23
CA VAL A 163 25.86 -22.06 0.27
C VAL A 163 26.34 -21.17 -0.88
N MET A 164 27.66 -21.15 -1.13
CA MET A 164 28.24 -20.40 -2.25
C MET A 164 27.78 -20.92 -3.61
N GLU A 165 27.69 -22.24 -3.77
CA GLU A 165 27.21 -22.88 -5.00
C GLU A 165 25.73 -22.56 -5.28
N ASN A 166 24.88 -22.54 -4.25
CA ASN A 166 23.49 -22.14 -4.41
C ASN A 166 23.34 -20.64 -4.70
N GLY A 167 24.16 -19.79 -4.06
CA GLY A 167 24.26 -18.36 -4.35
C GLY A 167 22.99 -17.53 -4.11
N LYS A 168 21.96 -18.08 -3.45
CA LYS A 168 20.65 -17.40 -3.29
C LYS A 168 20.62 -16.41 -2.13
N THR A 169 21.11 -16.78 -0.96
CA THR A 169 21.01 -15.91 0.23
C THR A 169 22.24 -16.01 1.12
N PRO A 170 22.85 -14.89 1.53
CA PRO A 170 23.90 -14.90 2.54
C PRO A 170 23.40 -15.49 3.86
N LEU A 171 24.24 -16.30 4.52
CA LEU A 171 23.94 -16.81 5.86
C LEU A 171 23.81 -15.69 6.90
N ASP A 172 24.60 -14.63 6.74
CA ASP A 172 24.53 -13.45 7.61
C ASP A 172 23.40 -12.53 7.16
N TYR A 173 22.36 -12.39 7.99
CA TYR A 173 21.11 -11.71 7.63
C TYR A 173 21.33 -10.24 7.24
N ARG A 174 22.27 -9.54 7.88
CA ARG A 174 22.58 -8.13 7.58
C ARG A 174 23.23 -7.91 6.22
N HIS A 175 23.80 -8.95 5.61
CA HIS A 175 24.39 -8.86 4.27
C HIS A 175 23.36 -9.10 3.16
N SER A 176 22.14 -9.51 3.51
CA SER A 176 21.06 -9.62 2.55
C SER A 176 20.37 -8.26 2.37
N ALA A 177 20.60 -7.64 1.21
CA ALA A 177 19.98 -6.36 0.86
C ALA A 177 18.44 -6.40 1.00
N ARG A 178 17.81 -7.53 0.66
CA ARG A 178 16.35 -7.72 0.79
C ARG A 178 15.88 -7.63 2.23
N ILE A 179 16.59 -8.32 3.12
CA ILE A 179 16.27 -8.37 4.54
C ILE A 179 16.45 -6.99 5.16
N VAL A 180 17.58 -6.32 4.88
CA VAL A 180 17.83 -4.96 5.37
C VAL A 180 16.77 -3.98 4.85
N THR A 181 16.44 -4.07 3.56
CA THR A 181 15.41 -3.21 2.94
C THR A 181 14.03 -3.45 3.56
N SER A 182 13.68 -4.71 3.87
CA SER A 182 12.47 -5.06 4.63
C SER A 182 12.44 -4.35 5.99
N VAL A 183 13.54 -4.38 6.76
CA VAL A 183 13.63 -3.67 8.06
C VAL A 183 13.43 -2.16 7.91
N VAL A 184 14.08 -1.54 6.92
CA VAL A 184 13.98 -0.10 6.67
C VAL A 184 12.54 0.30 6.33
N PHE A 185 11.89 -0.41 5.42
CA PHE A 185 10.49 -0.14 5.09
C PHE A 185 9.54 -0.44 6.25
N GLY A 186 9.86 -1.41 7.12
CA GLY A 186 9.11 -1.66 8.35
C GLY A 186 9.11 -0.44 9.26
N TRP A 187 10.26 0.16 9.52
CA TRP A 187 10.36 1.37 10.35
C TRP A 187 9.65 2.58 9.75
N ILE A 188 9.79 2.80 8.44
CA ILE A 188 9.07 3.86 7.73
C ILE A 188 7.55 3.61 7.83
N GLY A 189 7.11 2.39 7.56
CA GLY A 189 5.71 1.97 7.69
C GLY A 189 5.17 2.21 9.10
N TRP A 190 5.93 1.88 10.14
CA TRP A 190 5.54 2.11 11.53
C TRP A 190 5.25 3.58 11.86
N ILE A 191 6.05 4.51 11.33
CA ILE A 191 5.80 5.95 11.48
C ILE A 191 4.45 6.32 10.86
N PHE A 192 4.16 5.81 9.66
CA PHE A 192 2.88 6.03 9.01
C PHE A 192 1.72 5.31 9.71
N VAL A 193 1.95 4.20 10.40
CA VAL A 193 0.95 3.55 11.26
C VAL A 193 0.58 4.46 12.43
N ILE A 194 1.55 5.10 13.09
CA ILE A 194 1.27 6.10 14.14
C ILE A 194 0.43 7.25 13.57
N ALA A 195 0.86 7.83 12.44
CA ALA A 195 0.15 8.92 11.80
C ALA A 195 -1.28 8.53 11.42
N SER A 196 -1.46 7.31 10.89
CA SER A 196 -2.76 6.75 10.53
C SER A 196 -3.65 6.56 11.75
N THR A 197 -3.11 6.05 12.86
CA THR A 197 -3.86 5.91 14.12
C THR A 197 -4.32 7.25 14.66
N VAL A 198 -3.44 8.27 14.67
CA VAL A 198 -3.82 9.62 15.11
C VAL A 198 -4.95 10.18 14.25
N ILE A 199 -4.84 10.09 12.92
CA ILE A 199 -5.88 10.55 12.00
C ILE A 199 -7.18 9.79 12.20
N LEU A 200 -7.12 8.48 12.43
CA LEU A 200 -8.31 7.65 12.68
C LEU A 200 -9.01 8.08 13.97
N VAL A 201 -8.26 8.24 15.06
CA VAL A 201 -8.82 8.65 16.36
C VAL A 201 -9.40 10.06 16.29
N VAL A 202 -8.67 11.01 15.68
CA VAL A 202 -9.14 12.38 15.48
C VAL A 202 -10.38 12.41 14.59
N GLY A 203 -10.35 11.68 13.47
CA GLY A 203 -11.48 11.57 12.55
C GLY A 203 -12.73 11.04 13.24
N LYS A 204 -12.63 9.93 13.98
CA LYS A 204 -13.78 9.37 14.72
C LYS A 204 -14.29 10.30 15.82
N THR A 205 -13.41 11.02 16.50
CA THR A 205 -13.79 12.00 17.53
C THR A 205 -14.47 13.23 16.92
N HIS A 206 -14.06 13.64 15.72
CA HIS A 206 -14.74 14.68 14.95
C HIS A 206 -16.14 14.20 14.52
N ASP A 207 -16.24 13.00 13.96
CA ASP A 207 -17.51 12.41 13.52
C ASP A 207 -18.51 12.27 14.68
N GLU A 208 -18.02 11.96 15.89
CA GLU A 208 -18.80 11.93 17.14
C GLU A 208 -19.39 13.29 17.53
N LYS A 209 -18.65 14.38 17.31
CA LYS A 209 -19.04 15.72 17.77
C LYS A 209 -19.91 16.48 16.77
N VAL A 210 -19.61 16.34 15.47
CA VAL A 210 -20.17 17.23 14.44
C VAL A 210 -20.56 16.50 13.15
N GLY A 211 -20.49 15.16 13.12
CA GLY A 211 -20.77 14.35 11.94
C GLY A 211 -19.62 14.33 10.92
N PRO A 212 -19.78 13.56 9.81
CA PRO A 212 -18.70 13.25 8.86
C PRO A 212 -18.35 14.39 7.88
N TRP A 213 -19.15 15.46 7.88
CA TRP A 213 -19.03 16.57 6.95
C TRP A 213 -17.85 17.49 7.29
N SER A 214 -17.18 17.98 6.25
CA SER A 214 -16.17 19.03 6.41
C SER A 214 -16.82 20.36 6.86
N THR A 215 -16.04 21.23 7.51
CA THR A 215 -16.51 22.52 8.04
C THR A 215 -17.17 23.39 6.96
N HIS A 216 -16.57 23.47 5.77
CA HIS A 216 -17.11 24.28 4.68
C HIS A 216 -18.41 23.74 4.09
N VAL A 217 -18.59 22.41 4.01
CA VAL A 217 -19.86 21.83 3.57
C VAL A 217 -20.94 22.01 4.63
N ARG A 218 -20.58 21.93 5.91
CA ARG A 218 -21.53 22.18 7.00
C ARG A 218 -22.01 23.64 7.02
N GLU A 219 -21.12 24.59 6.80
CA GLU A 219 -21.46 26.02 6.68
C GLU A 219 -22.29 26.30 5.41
N ALA A 220 -21.95 25.68 4.29
CA ALA A 220 -22.72 25.78 3.06
C ALA A 220 -24.14 25.19 3.21
N LYS A 221 -24.29 24.01 3.84
CA LYS A 221 -25.60 23.43 4.16
C LYS A 221 -26.40 24.32 5.12
N LYS A 222 -25.75 24.95 6.11
CA LYS A 222 -26.41 25.94 6.99
C LYS A 222 -26.93 27.16 6.22
N ASN A 223 -26.27 27.51 5.11
CA ASN A 223 -26.65 28.60 4.22
C ASN A 223 -27.55 28.16 3.05
N ASN A 224 -28.11 26.94 3.07
CA ASN A 224 -28.92 26.35 1.99
C ASN A 224 -28.21 26.27 0.62
N ILE A 225 -26.88 26.15 0.61
CA ILE A 225 -26.08 25.95 -0.60
C ILE A 225 -25.88 24.45 -0.79
N ASP A 226 -26.36 23.91 -1.91
CA ASP A 226 -26.13 22.51 -2.28
C ASP A 226 -24.73 22.35 -2.89
N VAL A 227 -23.80 21.85 -2.08
CA VAL A 227 -22.43 21.54 -2.49
C VAL A 227 -22.31 20.11 -3.02
N GLU A 228 -23.29 19.25 -2.74
CA GLU A 228 -23.21 17.80 -2.95
C GLU A 228 -23.43 17.44 -4.43
N SER A 229 -24.42 18.08 -5.06
CA SER A 229 -24.71 17.93 -6.50
C SER A 229 -23.56 18.38 -7.41
N ASN A 230 -22.74 19.33 -6.95
CA ASN A 230 -21.59 19.86 -7.71
C ASN A 230 -20.36 18.92 -7.72
N PHE A 231 -20.23 17.99 -6.77
CA PHE A 231 -19.07 17.08 -6.69
C PHE A 231 -19.37 15.65 -7.11
N VAL A 232 -20.60 15.17 -6.93
CA VAL A 232 -20.98 13.77 -7.19
C VAL A 232 -21.34 13.51 -8.66
N SER A 233 -21.72 14.54 -9.42
CA SER A 233 -22.23 14.39 -10.79
C SER A 233 -21.18 14.51 -11.90
N GLY A 234 -19.92 14.86 -11.58
CA GLY A 234 -18.86 15.00 -12.60
C GLY A 234 -19.09 16.10 -13.63
N HIS A 235 -20.15 16.91 -13.49
CA HIS A 235 -20.35 18.09 -14.31
C HIS A 235 -19.48 19.24 -13.79
N ALA A 236 -18.71 19.87 -14.68
CA ALA A 236 -18.08 21.14 -14.38
C ALA A 236 -19.18 22.12 -13.92
N SER A 237 -19.04 22.66 -12.72
CA SER A 237 -19.98 23.63 -12.16
C SER A 237 -20.25 24.75 -13.17
N GLU A 238 -21.49 24.87 -13.65
CA GLU A 238 -21.94 26.01 -14.47
C GLU A 238 -21.95 27.32 -13.68
N LYS A 239 -21.74 27.26 -12.35
CA LYS A 239 -21.61 28.44 -11.51
C LYS A 239 -20.15 28.61 -11.05
N PRO A 240 -19.49 29.73 -11.38
CA PRO A 240 -18.14 29.99 -10.94
C PRO A 240 -18.12 30.05 -9.41
N LEU A 241 -17.17 29.32 -8.80
CA LEU A 241 -16.91 29.33 -7.37
C LEU A 241 -16.51 30.75 -6.95
N THR A 242 -17.40 31.48 -6.30
CA THR A 242 -17.06 32.74 -5.62
C THR A 242 -16.44 32.44 -4.26
N ASN A 243 -15.37 33.16 -3.90
CA ASN A 243 -14.71 33.03 -2.60
C ASN A 243 -15.68 33.49 -1.47
N PRO A 244 -16.06 32.61 -0.51
CA PRO A 244 -17.09 32.93 0.48
C PRO A 244 -16.65 33.95 1.55
N LEU A 245 -15.37 34.38 1.57
CA LEU A 245 -14.89 35.41 2.50
C LEU A 245 -14.82 36.82 1.88
N THR A 246 -14.74 36.94 0.56
CA THR A 246 -14.58 38.24 -0.13
C THR A 246 -15.65 38.55 -1.17
N GLY A 247 -16.46 37.56 -1.57
CA GLY A 247 -17.47 37.73 -2.62
C GLY A 247 -16.89 37.94 -4.02
N GLU A 248 -15.57 37.96 -4.15
CA GLU A 248 -14.89 38.11 -5.43
C GLU A 248 -14.86 36.77 -6.18
N GLN A 249 -15.13 36.83 -7.49
CA GLN A 249 -14.75 35.75 -8.40
C GLN A 249 -13.22 35.61 -8.35
N PRO A 250 -12.68 34.38 -8.25
CA PRO A 250 -11.26 34.19 -8.49
C PRO A 250 -10.97 34.71 -9.89
N GLU A 251 -10.07 35.69 -9.97
CA GLU A 251 -9.54 36.18 -11.23
C GLU A 251 -9.13 34.96 -12.05
N ALA A 252 -9.82 34.75 -13.17
CA ALA A 252 -9.58 33.60 -14.01
C ALA A 252 -8.10 33.63 -14.37
N LEU A 253 -7.34 32.65 -13.89
CA LEU A 253 -6.04 32.32 -14.46
C LEU A 253 -6.31 32.06 -15.94
N HIS A 254 -6.10 33.07 -16.77
CA HIS A 254 -6.08 32.93 -18.21
C HIS A 254 -5.14 31.74 -18.49
N PRO A 255 -5.58 30.75 -19.27
CA PRO A 255 -4.65 29.73 -19.71
C PRO A 255 -3.55 30.46 -20.47
N ASN A 256 -2.35 30.50 -19.90
CA ASN A 256 -1.14 30.81 -20.64
C ASN A 256 -1.05 29.73 -21.72
N ARG A 257 -1.61 30.04 -22.88
CA ARG A 257 -1.38 29.31 -24.11
C ARG A 257 0.12 29.47 -24.35
N PRO A 258 0.95 28.41 -24.31
CA PRO A 258 2.30 28.55 -24.78
C PRO A 258 2.21 28.99 -26.23
N GLU A 259 2.71 30.20 -26.48
CA GLU A 259 2.93 30.70 -27.83
C GLU A 259 3.77 29.64 -28.55
N ALA A 260 3.30 29.17 -29.70
CA ALA A 260 4.03 28.19 -30.47
C ALA A 260 5.39 28.81 -30.82
N ALA A 261 6.45 28.31 -30.18
CA ALA A 261 7.79 28.63 -30.57
C ALA A 261 7.92 28.25 -32.05
N HIS A 262 8.13 29.24 -32.91
CA HIS A 262 8.55 29.03 -34.29
C HIS A 262 9.89 28.31 -34.26
N VAL A 263 9.84 26.98 -34.31
CA VAL A 263 11.01 26.15 -34.58
C VAL A 263 11.23 26.25 -36.09
N HIS A 264 12.27 26.98 -36.49
CA HIS A 264 12.81 26.90 -37.83
C HIS A 264 13.24 25.45 -38.08
N GLU A 265 12.53 24.79 -38.98
CA GLU A 265 12.87 23.48 -39.51
C GLU A 265 14.19 23.60 -40.31
N PRO A 266 15.29 22.94 -39.89
CA PRO A 266 16.48 22.91 -40.72
C PRO A 266 16.26 21.88 -41.83
N THR A 267 16.38 22.36 -43.07
CA THR A 267 16.39 21.57 -44.30
C THR A 267 17.30 20.36 -44.16
N ARG A 268 16.70 19.16 -44.14
CA ARG A 268 17.43 17.90 -44.09
C ARG A 268 18.03 17.61 -45.48
N VAL A 269 19.35 17.73 -45.57
CA VAL A 269 20.12 17.19 -46.70
C VAL A 269 19.94 15.67 -46.72
N GLN A 270 19.59 15.17 -47.90
CA GLN A 270 19.34 13.78 -48.21
C GLN A 270 20.68 13.08 -48.44
N GLU A 271 21.08 12.18 -47.54
CA GLU A 271 22.17 11.24 -47.76
C GLU A 271 21.74 9.81 -47.46
N ALA A 272 22.27 8.89 -48.26
CA ALA A 272 21.72 7.60 -48.59
C ALA A 272 22.03 6.48 -47.58
N SER A 273 21.04 5.58 -47.46
CA SER A 273 21.13 4.11 -47.36
C SER A 273 22.28 3.45 -46.60
N ALA A 274 21.94 2.72 -45.53
CA ALA A 274 22.51 1.39 -45.27
C ALA A 274 21.53 0.55 -44.42
N GLU A 275 21.16 -0.60 -44.99
CA GLU A 275 20.32 -1.65 -44.40
C GLU A 275 20.93 -2.24 -43.13
N THR A 276 20.09 -2.59 -42.15
CA THR A 276 20.28 -3.88 -41.45
C THR A 276 18.97 -4.33 -40.80
N SER A 277 18.47 -5.46 -41.29
CA SER A 277 17.37 -6.23 -40.74
C SER A 277 17.69 -6.74 -39.34
N ASN A 278 16.70 -6.82 -38.45
CA ASN A 278 16.56 -7.97 -37.55
C ASN A 278 15.10 -8.12 -37.09
N HIS A 279 14.48 -9.15 -37.65
CA HIS A 279 13.21 -9.73 -37.22
C HIS A 279 13.40 -10.47 -35.89
N HIS A 280 12.53 -10.22 -34.91
CA HIS A 280 12.20 -11.23 -33.90
C HIS A 280 10.68 -11.23 -33.66
N SER A 281 10.05 -12.25 -34.25
CA SER A 281 8.66 -12.64 -34.01
C SER A 281 8.52 -13.29 -32.63
N PHE A 282 7.53 -12.83 -31.87
CA PHE A 282 7.08 -13.45 -30.63
C PHE A 282 6.33 -14.74 -30.96
N ASP A 283 6.88 -15.88 -30.57
CA ASP A 283 6.24 -17.20 -30.71
C ASP A 283 5.36 -17.46 -29.47
N SER A 284 4.06 -17.63 -29.69
CA SER A 284 3.05 -17.86 -28.64
C SER A 284 2.57 -19.30 -28.75
N SER A 285 3.20 -20.18 -27.97
CA SER A 285 2.78 -21.57 -27.84
C SER A 285 2.77 -21.96 -26.36
N ALA A 286 1.66 -21.66 -25.69
CA ALA A 286 1.30 -22.28 -24.41
C ALA A 286 0.03 -23.14 -24.64
N PRO A 287 0.02 -24.43 -24.26
CA PRO A 287 -1.15 -25.28 -24.42
C PRO A 287 -2.25 -24.97 -23.38
N PRO A 288 -3.54 -25.17 -23.71
CA PRO A 288 -4.67 -24.85 -22.85
C PRO A 288 -4.81 -25.80 -21.66
N VAL A 289 -5.09 -25.24 -20.49
CA VAL A 289 -5.38 -25.98 -19.24
C VAL A 289 -6.83 -26.48 -19.26
N ASN A 290 -7.01 -27.78 -19.08
CA ASN A 290 -8.31 -28.47 -19.04
C ASN A 290 -8.98 -28.32 -17.65
N PRO A 291 -10.20 -27.77 -17.53
CA PRO A 291 -10.84 -27.45 -16.25
C PRO A 291 -11.70 -28.60 -15.71
N ALA A 292 -11.16 -29.81 -15.64
CA ALA A 292 -11.88 -30.99 -15.17
C ALA A 292 -11.20 -31.67 -13.96
N HIS A 293 -10.78 -30.89 -12.97
CA HIS A 293 -10.54 -31.34 -11.60
C HIS A 293 -10.69 -30.16 -10.64
N VAL A 294 -11.93 -29.95 -10.19
CA VAL A 294 -12.27 -29.32 -8.91
C VAL A 294 -13.27 -30.24 -8.23
#